data_AF-A0A968IRK5-F1
#
_entry.id   AF-A0A968IRK5-F1
#
_cell.length_a   1.000
_cell.length_b   1.000
_cell.length_c   1.000
_cell.angle_alpha   90.00
_cell.angle_beta   90.00
_cell.angle_gamma   90.00
#
_symmetry.space_group_name_H-M   'P 1'
#
loop_
_entity.id
_entity.type
_entity.pdbx_description
1 polymer ?
#
loop_
_entity_poly.entity_id
_entity_poly.type
_entity_poly.pdbx_seq_one_letter_code
_entity_poly.pdbx_strand_id
1 'polypeptide(L)'
;MGEQRSRGIELDVTGEILPGWKIIATYAYIDAVVTKDNSLPIGDRLPNVPYNSASLWTTYQIQKGDWQGFGVGLGLVYVGDRAVPLPNTLEVPSYLRVDASIFYRKSNFEARLNFKNLSNINYYDSTDFGTLVPQEPFTVIGRLSFQF
;
A
#
# COMPACT_ATOMS: atom_id res chain seq x y z
N MET A 1 4.26 7.64 34.19
CA MET A 1 3.06 7.05 33.55
C MET A 1 3.01 7.63 32.16
N GLY A 2 3.17 6.81 31.13
CA GLY A 2 3.15 7.25 29.73
C GLY A 2 1.72 7.34 29.20
N GLU A 3 1.46 8.31 28.34
CA GLU A 3 0.21 8.49 27.59
C GLU A 3 0.57 8.71 26.12
N GLN A 4 -0.10 7.99 25.23
CA GLN A 4 0.00 8.13 23.79
C GLN A 4 -1.39 8.44 23.22
N ARG A 5 -1.43 9.21 22.14
CA ARG A 5 -2.67 9.60 21.47
C ARG A 5 -2.52 9.38 19.98
N SER A 6 -3.50 8.71 19.37
CA SER A 6 -3.67 8.66 17.92
C SER A 6 -5.00 9.32 17.53
N ARG A 7 -4.96 10.21 16.54
CA ARG A 7 -6.15 10.85 15.95
C ARG A 7 -5.94 10.98 14.45
N GLY A 8 -7.00 10.80 13.68
CA GLY A 8 -6.87 10.82 12.24
C GLY A 8 -8.20 10.84 11.50
N ILE A 9 -8.10 10.87 10.18
CA ILE A 9 -9.20 10.65 9.25
C ILE A 9 -8.82 9.53 8.30
N GLU A 10 -9.80 8.69 7.96
CA GLU A 10 -9.65 7.60 7.00
C GLU A 10 -10.76 7.73 5.96
N LEU A 11 -10.40 7.49 4.71
CA LEU A 11 -11.30 7.52 3.58
C LEU A 11 -11.08 6.28 2.72
N ASP A 12 -12.15 5.52 2.52
CA ASP A 12 -12.17 4.33 1.68
C ASP A 12 -13.21 4.47 0.57
N VAL A 13 -12.79 4.22 -0.66
CA VAL A 13 -13.64 4.25 -1.85
C VAL A 13 -13.45 2.94 -2.61
N THR A 14 -14.55 2.25 -2.90
CA THR A 14 -14.55 1.04 -3.73
C THR A 14 -15.75 1.05 -4.64
N GLY A 15 -15.56 0.75 -5.92
CA GLY A 15 -16.67 0.71 -6.86
C GLY A 15 -16.29 0.31 -8.27
N GLU A 16 -17.31 0.30 -9.12
CA GLU A 16 -17.21 0.12 -10.57
C GLU A 16 -17.65 1.42 -11.24
N ILE A 17 -16.70 2.10 -11.90
CA ILE A 17 -16.93 3.43 -12.49
C ILE A 17 -17.64 3.30 -13.84
N LEU A 18 -17.27 2.26 -14.60
CA LEU A 18 -17.83 1.88 -15.89
C LEU A 18 -17.84 0.34 -15.99
N PRO A 19 -18.64 -0.28 -16.88
CA PRO A 19 -18.63 -1.72 -17.06
C PRO A 19 -17.23 -2.30 -17.25
N GLY A 20 -16.78 -3.11 -16.31
CA GLY A 20 -15.46 -3.72 -16.31
C GLY A 20 -14.33 -2.86 -15.74
N TRP A 21 -14.58 -1.59 -15.37
CA TRP A 21 -13.61 -0.70 -14.73
C TRP A 21 -13.87 -0.57 -13.23
N LYS A 22 -13.04 -1.22 -12.42
CA LYS A 22 -13.12 -1.19 -10.96
C LYS A 22 -12.02 -0.35 -10.34
N ILE A 23 -12.33 0.29 -9.22
CA ILE A 23 -11.41 1.10 -8.43
C ILE A 23 -11.53 0.74 -6.95
N ILE A 24 -10.40 0.73 -6.26
CA ILE A 24 -10.26 0.70 -4.81
C ILE A 24 -9.27 1.81 -4.48
N ALA A 25 -9.64 2.76 -3.65
CA ALA A 25 -8.76 3.84 -3.20
C ALA A 25 -8.91 4.01 -1.69
N THR A 26 -7.79 4.17 -1.00
CA THR A 26 -7.76 4.43 0.44
C THR A 26 -6.83 5.61 0.72
N TYR A 27 -7.17 6.39 1.73
CA TYR A 27 -6.32 7.46 2.25
C TYR A 27 -6.49 7.55 3.76
N ALA A 28 -5.37 7.66 4.48
CA ALA A 28 -5.36 7.89 5.91
C ALA A 28 -4.44 9.06 6.26
N TYR A 29 -4.95 9.95 7.11
CA TYR A 29 -4.14 10.92 7.83
C TYR A 29 -4.13 10.56 9.31
N ILE A 30 -2.97 10.25 9.90
CA ILE A 30 -2.85 9.80 11.30
C ILE A 30 -1.79 10.63 12.04
N ASP A 31 -2.23 11.39 13.04
CA ASP A 31 -1.39 12.05 14.04
C ASP A 31 -1.32 11.20 15.31
N ALA A 32 -0.26 10.39 15.40
CA ALA A 32 0.02 9.53 16.56
C ALA A 32 1.27 10.00 17.30
N VAL A 33 1.11 10.46 18.55
CA VAL A 33 2.18 11.09 19.35
C VAL A 33 2.16 10.65 20.81
N VAL A 34 3.32 10.76 21.46
CA VAL A 34 3.47 10.71 22.92
C VAL A 34 2.92 12.01 23.52
N THR A 35 1.89 11.93 24.37
CA THR A 35 1.26 13.10 24.99
C THR A 35 1.71 13.35 26.42
N LYS A 36 2.15 12.30 27.14
CA LYS A 36 2.79 12.40 28.45
C LYS A 36 3.81 11.29 28.59
N ASP A 37 5.00 11.58 29.07
CA ASP A 37 5.95 10.56 29.53
C ASP A 37 6.97 11.20 30.49
N ASN A 38 7.67 10.38 31.27
CA ASN A 38 8.72 10.85 32.19
C ASN A 38 10.13 10.73 31.59
N SER A 39 10.27 9.98 30.49
CA SER A 39 11.52 9.58 29.86
C SER A 39 11.56 9.89 28.37
N LEU A 40 10.41 9.84 27.69
CA LEU A 40 10.28 10.19 26.28
C LEU A 40 9.87 11.67 26.10
N PRO A 41 10.36 12.35 25.05
CA PRO A 41 9.88 13.67 24.70
C PRO A 41 8.39 13.66 24.38
N ILE A 42 7.65 14.62 24.95
CA ILE A 42 6.25 14.87 24.58
C ILE A 42 6.24 15.45 23.16
N GLY A 43 5.40 14.91 22.29
CA GLY A 43 5.29 15.29 20.88
C GLY A 43 6.00 14.32 19.93
N ASP A 44 6.81 13.39 20.44
CA ASP A 44 7.41 12.36 19.60
C ASP A 44 6.33 11.52 18.90
N ARG A 45 6.52 11.32 17.60
CA ARG A 45 5.67 10.50 16.74
C ARG A 45 5.85 9.03 17.08
N LEU A 46 4.74 8.30 17.12
CA LEU A 46 4.81 6.87 17.31
C LEU A 46 5.56 6.20 16.14
N PRO A 47 6.46 5.24 16.43
CA PRO A 47 7.20 4.51 15.41
C PRO A 47 6.30 3.91 14.34
N ASN A 48 6.76 3.94 13.10
CA ASN A 48 6.09 3.36 11.94
C ASN A 48 4.72 3.95 11.58
N VAL A 49 4.33 5.08 12.17
CA VAL A 49 3.09 5.77 11.83
C VAL A 49 3.39 6.98 10.93
N PRO A 50 3.22 6.85 9.59
CA PRO A 50 3.31 8.01 8.71
C PRO A 50 2.12 8.94 8.95
N TYR A 51 2.31 10.24 8.78
CA TYR A 51 1.18 11.17 8.83
C TYR A 51 0.19 10.92 7.71
N ASN A 52 0.67 10.55 6.52
CA ASN A 52 -0.14 10.32 5.33
C ASN A 52 0.19 8.97 4.72
N SER A 53 -0.83 8.18 4.44
CA SER A 53 -0.72 6.98 3.61
C SER A 53 -1.88 6.93 2.62
N ALA A 54 -1.61 6.42 1.42
CA ALA A 54 -2.62 6.31 0.38
C ALA A 54 -2.40 5.05 -0.45
N SER A 55 -3.48 4.42 -0.91
CA SER A 55 -3.40 3.39 -1.92
C SER A 55 -4.47 3.59 -2.99
N LEU A 56 -4.14 3.23 -4.21
CA LEU A 56 -5.07 3.19 -5.34
C LEU A 56 -4.80 1.91 -6.11
N TRP A 57 -5.85 1.12 -6.34
CA TRP A 57 -5.83 0.00 -7.25
C TRP A 57 -6.98 0.14 -8.24
N THR A 58 -6.67 0.17 -9.52
CA THR A 58 -7.66 0.28 -10.58
C THR A 58 -7.47 -0.85 -11.59
N THR A 59 -8.56 -1.45 -12.04
CA THR A 59 -8.53 -2.49 -13.08
C THR A 59 -9.54 -2.19 -14.18
N TYR A 60 -9.20 -2.57 -15.40
CA TYR A 60 -10.13 -2.58 -16.52
C TYR A 60 -10.11 -3.96 -17.19
N GLN A 61 -11.28 -4.57 -17.33
CA GLN A 61 -11.48 -5.82 -18.04
C GLN A 61 -12.41 -5.59 -19.23
N ILE A 62 -12.00 -6.07 -20.40
CA ILE A 62 -12.79 -6.03 -21.63
C ILE A 62 -14.00 -6.95 -21.46
N GLN A 63 -15.20 -6.37 -21.62
CA GLN A 63 -16.46 -7.05 -21.33
C GLN A 63 -17.08 -7.78 -22.54
N LYS A 64 -16.71 -7.42 -23.78
CA LYS A 64 -17.31 -7.92 -25.02
C LYS A 64 -16.28 -7.99 -26.16
N GLY A 65 -16.58 -8.77 -27.20
CA GLY A 65 -15.76 -8.94 -28.41
C GLY A 65 -14.67 -10.00 -28.26
N ASP A 66 -13.78 -10.10 -29.25
CA ASP A 66 -12.75 -11.14 -29.34
C ASP A 66 -11.78 -11.14 -28.15
N TRP A 67 -11.62 -9.99 -27.50
CA TRP A 67 -10.75 -9.79 -26.34
C TRP A 67 -11.49 -9.88 -25.00
N GLN A 68 -12.74 -10.32 -24.98
CA GLN A 68 -13.50 -10.48 -23.74
C GLN A 68 -12.71 -11.32 -22.73
N GLY A 69 -12.59 -10.80 -21.50
CA GLY A 69 -11.87 -11.45 -20.43
C GLY A 69 -10.44 -10.97 -20.22
N PHE A 70 -9.82 -10.31 -21.21
CA PHE A 70 -8.54 -9.65 -21.01
C PHE A 70 -8.72 -8.40 -20.14
N GLY A 71 -7.75 -8.17 -19.26
CA GLY A 71 -7.74 -6.98 -18.43
C GLY A 71 -6.35 -6.59 -17.96
N VAL A 72 -6.28 -5.34 -17.51
CA VAL A 72 -5.09 -4.72 -16.96
C VAL A 72 -5.41 -4.10 -15.61
N GLY A 73 -4.41 -3.96 -14.76
CA GLY A 73 -4.52 -3.25 -13.49
C GLY A 73 -3.30 -2.39 -13.23
N LEU A 74 -3.51 -1.28 -12.54
CA LEU A 74 -2.49 -0.36 -12.07
C LEU A 74 -2.71 -0.07 -10.59
N GLY A 75 -1.62 -0.11 -9.83
CA GLY A 75 -1.58 0.12 -8.39
C GLY A 75 -0.61 1.23 -8.05
N LEU A 76 -1.01 2.10 -7.13
CA LEU A 76 -0.15 3.10 -6.49
C LEU A 76 -0.25 2.91 -4.97
N VAL A 77 0.88 2.88 -4.29
CA VAL A 77 0.96 2.85 -2.83
C VAL A 77 1.90 3.95 -2.38
N TYR A 78 1.37 4.92 -1.63
CA TYR A 78 2.13 5.99 -1.02
C TYR A 78 2.20 5.82 0.49
N VAL A 79 3.40 5.94 1.03
CA VAL A 79 3.63 5.96 2.47
C VAL A 79 4.53 7.16 2.76
N GLY A 80 4.06 8.06 3.63
CA GLY A 80 4.82 9.22 4.09
C GLY A 80 6.07 8.83 4.87
N ASP A 81 6.89 9.82 5.19
CA ASP A 81 8.01 9.63 6.11
C ASP A 81 7.50 9.18 7.48
N ARG A 82 8.33 8.43 8.19
CA ARG A 82 7.99 7.91 9.51
C ARG A 82 9.21 7.76 10.39
N ALA A 83 9.02 8.08 11.67
CA ALA A 83 10.01 7.81 12.70
C ALA A 83 10.10 6.30 12.96
N VAL A 84 11.30 5.82 13.32
CA VAL A 84 11.57 4.40 13.55
C VAL A 84 11.85 4.08 15.02
N PRO A 85 12.68 4.83 15.75
CA PRO A 85 12.80 4.69 17.19
C PRO A 85 12.01 5.77 17.96
N LEU A 86 11.76 5.47 19.24
CA LEU A 86 11.51 6.46 20.29
C LEU A 86 12.75 6.55 21.19
N PRO A 87 13.26 7.77 21.52
CA PRO A 87 12.85 9.04 20.95
C PRO A 87 13.14 9.14 19.45
N ASN A 88 12.43 10.02 18.73
CA ASN A 88 12.54 10.15 17.27
C ASN A 88 13.92 10.67 16.84
N THR A 89 14.87 9.76 16.63
CA THR A 89 16.24 10.08 16.20
C THR A 89 16.54 9.65 14.76
N LEU A 90 15.67 8.83 14.17
CA LEU A 90 15.80 8.32 12.81
C LEU A 90 14.44 8.34 12.12
N GLU A 91 14.42 8.86 10.90
CA GLU A 91 13.26 8.85 10.01
C GLU A 91 13.57 8.05 8.75
N VAL A 92 12.59 7.27 8.30
CA VAL A 92 12.62 6.60 6.99
C VAL A 92 11.89 7.49 5.99
N PRO A 93 12.49 7.77 4.82
CA PRO A 93 11.88 8.64 3.83
C PRO A 93 10.59 8.06 3.26
N SER A 94 9.69 8.95 2.82
CA SER A 94 8.47 8.57 2.12
C SER A 94 8.78 7.83 0.81
N TYR A 95 7.83 7.01 0.34
CA TYR A 95 7.93 6.35 -0.95
C TYR A 95 6.60 6.30 -1.69
N LEU A 96 6.69 6.16 -3.01
CA LEU A 96 5.58 5.83 -3.90
C LEU A 96 5.94 4.57 -4.69
N ARG A 97 5.22 3.47 -4.42
CA ARG A 97 5.37 2.21 -5.16
C ARG A 97 4.31 2.13 -6.26
N VAL A 98 4.75 1.74 -7.45
CA VAL A 98 3.87 1.47 -8.59
C VAL A 98 3.83 -0.04 -8.83
N ASP A 99 2.63 -0.59 -8.91
CA ASP A 99 2.36 -1.99 -9.18
C ASP A 99 1.49 -2.10 -10.44
N ALA A 100 1.55 -3.21 -11.16
CA ALA A 100 0.71 -3.44 -12.33
C ALA A 100 0.29 -4.92 -12.44
N SER A 101 -0.75 -5.18 -13.24
CA SER A 101 -1.14 -6.53 -13.58
C SER A 101 -1.70 -6.63 -14.99
N ILE A 102 -1.53 -7.79 -15.61
CA ILE A 102 -2.21 -8.19 -16.83
C ILE A 102 -2.85 -9.53 -16.55
N PHE A 103 -4.11 -9.70 -16.93
CA PHE A 103 -4.83 -10.94 -16.71
C PHE A 103 -5.76 -11.29 -17.86
N TYR A 104 -6.10 -12.57 -17.91
CA TYR A 104 -7.13 -13.11 -18.78
C TYR A 104 -8.03 -14.02 -17.95
N ARG A 105 -9.34 -13.75 -17.97
CA ARG A 105 -10.34 -14.57 -17.29
C ARG A 105 -11.40 -15.02 -18.27
N LYS A 106 -11.64 -16.34 -18.34
CA LYS A 106 -12.71 -16.93 -19.16
C LYS A 106 -13.31 -18.13 -18.46
N SER A 107 -14.63 -18.07 -18.24
CA SER A 107 -15.38 -19.12 -17.55
C SER A 107 -14.73 -19.49 -16.20
N ASN A 108 -14.19 -20.69 -16.08
CA ASN A 108 -13.56 -21.24 -14.89
C ASN A 108 -12.03 -21.10 -14.86
N PHE A 109 -11.42 -20.39 -15.82
CA PHE A 109 -9.98 -20.20 -15.94
C PHE A 109 -9.57 -18.74 -15.73
N GLU A 110 -8.49 -18.53 -14.97
CA GLU A 110 -7.79 -17.26 -14.90
C GLU A 110 -6.27 -17.46 -15.02
N ALA A 111 -5.64 -16.67 -15.90
CA ALA A 111 -4.20 -16.45 -15.94
C ALA A 111 -3.89 -15.00 -15.59
N ARG A 112 -2.89 -14.77 -14.72
CA ARG A 112 -2.49 -13.43 -14.30
C ARG A 112 -0.98 -13.32 -14.15
N LEU A 113 -0.44 -12.20 -14.61
CA LEU A 113 0.89 -11.72 -14.28
C LEU A 113 0.75 -10.45 -13.43
N ASN A 114 1.41 -10.42 -12.29
CA ASN A 114 1.53 -9.22 -11.45
C ASN A 114 2.97 -8.74 -11.48
N PHE A 115 3.14 -7.44 -11.60
CA PHE A 115 4.39 -6.73 -11.62
C PHE A 115 4.41 -5.83 -10.38
N LYS A 116 5.16 -6.21 -9.37
CA LYS A 116 5.29 -5.42 -8.14
C LYS A 116 6.51 -4.54 -8.23
N ASN A 117 6.43 -3.34 -7.67
CA ASN A 117 7.53 -2.38 -7.64
C ASN A 117 8.10 -2.10 -9.04
N LEU A 118 7.23 -1.71 -9.98
CA LEU A 118 7.54 -1.51 -11.39
C LEU A 118 8.63 -0.45 -11.62
N SER A 119 8.71 0.54 -10.75
CA SER A 119 9.75 1.58 -10.76
C SER A 119 11.05 1.16 -10.08
N ASN A 120 11.12 -0.07 -9.55
CA ASN A 120 12.27 -0.64 -8.86
C ASN A 120 12.84 0.29 -7.77
N ILE A 121 11.95 0.88 -6.97
CA ILE A 121 12.36 1.76 -5.86
C ILE A 121 12.93 0.92 -4.72
N ASN A 122 13.93 1.46 -4.04
CA ASN A 122 14.42 0.92 -2.78
C ASN A 122 13.60 1.54 -1.65
N TYR A 123 12.89 0.69 -0.91
CA TYR A 123 12.12 1.10 0.25
C TYR A 123 12.29 0.08 1.36
N TYR A 124 12.01 0.52 2.57
CA TYR A 124 12.26 -0.25 3.78
C TYR A 124 10.97 -0.30 4.59
N ASP A 125 10.75 -1.43 5.24
CA ASP A 125 9.88 -1.51 6.42
C ASP A 125 10.75 -1.47 7.67
N SER A 126 10.13 -1.35 8.83
CA SER A 126 10.86 -1.53 10.08
C SER A 126 10.12 -2.48 11.01
N THR A 127 10.90 -3.23 11.79
CA THR A 127 10.38 -4.11 12.84
C THR A 127 10.02 -3.31 14.08
N ASP A 128 9.31 -3.93 15.02
CA ASP A 128 8.97 -3.34 16.32
C ASP A 128 10.20 -2.87 17.14
N PHE A 129 11.40 -3.36 16.80
CA PHE A 129 12.67 -3.01 17.44
C PHE A 129 13.50 -1.98 16.66
N GLY A 130 12.94 -1.40 15.60
CA GLY A 130 13.57 -0.33 14.82
C GLY A 130 14.58 -0.80 13.76
N THR A 131 14.66 -2.11 13.48
CA THR A 131 15.50 -2.63 12.40
C THR A 131 14.86 -2.35 11.05
N LEU A 132 15.59 -1.69 10.15
CA LEU A 132 15.15 -1.48 8.77
C LEU A 132 15.30 -2.77 7.95
N VAL A 133 14.22 -3.19 7.32
CA VAL A 133 14.17 -4.37 6.46
C VAL A 133 13.94 -3.91 5.02
N PRO A 134 14.91 -4.10 4.11
CA PRO A 134 14.73 -3.77 2.70
C PRO A 134 13.63 -4.64 2.10
N GLN A 135 12.78 -4.02 1.29
CA GLN A 135 11.68 -4.70 0.63
C GLN A 135 12.08 -5.24 -0.75
N GLU A 136 11.24 -6.12 -1.29
CA GLU A 136 11.49 -6.75 -2.59
C GLU A 136 11.70 -5.70 -3.71
N PRO A 137 12.73 -5.89 -4.55
CA PRO A 137 12.88 -5.09 -5.77
C PRO A 137 11.76 -5.43 -6.75
N PHE A 138 11.85 -4.90 -7.97
CA PHE A 138 10.94 -5.29 -9.05
C PHE A 138 10.76 -6.82 -9.12
N THR A 139 9.50 -7.27 -9.00
CA THR A 139 9.17 -8.69 -8.89
C THR A 139 8.00 -9.03 -9.80
N VAL A 140 8.10 -10.18 -10.49
CA VAL A 140 7.06 -10.70 -11.37
C VAL A 140 6.48 -11.97 -10.79
N ILE A 141 5.16 -12.02 -10.63
CA ILE A 141 4.45 -13.18 -10.06
C ILE A 141 3.39 -13.64 -11.05
N GLY A 142 3.53 -14.88 -11.53
CA GLY A 142 2.53 -15.56 -12.33
C GLY A 142 1.55 -16.38 -11.47
N ARG A 143 0.28 -16.37 -11.83
CA ARG A 143 -0.76 -17.21 -11.24
C ARG A 143 -1.65 -17.81 -12.32
N LEU A 144 -1.92 -19.11 -12.19
CA LEU A 144 -2.95 -19.83 -12.94
C LEU A 144 -3.99 -20.35 -11.94
N SER A 145 -5.27 -20.23 -12.27
CA SER A 145 -6.37 -20.68 -11.42
C SER A 145 -7.44 -21.37 -12.25
N PHE A 146 -7.94 -22.49 -11.73
CA PHE A 146 -9.06 -23.25 -12.29
C PHE A 146 -10.08 -23.52 -11.19
N GLN A 147 -11.36 -23.30 -11.48
CA GLN A 147 -12.47 -23.67 -10.59
C GLN A 147 -13.21 -24.88 -11.17
N PHE A 148 -13.57 -25.82 -10.30
CA PHE A 148 -14.28 -27.08 -10.63
C PHE A 148 -15.70 -27.04 -10.10
#